data_AF-A0A937RGT5-F1
#
_entry.id   AF-A0A937RGT5-F1
#
_cell.length_a   1.000
_cell.length_b   1.000
_cell.length_c   1.000
_cell.angle_alpha   90.00
_cell.angle_beta   90.00
_cell.angle_gamma   90.00
#
_symmetry.space_group_name_H-M   'P 1'
#
loop_
_entity.id
_entity.type
_entity.pdbx_description
1 polymer ?
#
loop_
_entity_poly.entity_id
_entity_poly.type
_entity_poly.pdbx_seq_one_letter_code
_entity_poly.pdbx_strand_id
1 'polypeptide(L)'
;MTLLFKVDGGRATALSGVSLAEAGLSERAHLQEWVLANPAILGDDVLVVTSEYDQWTGGDGVRARDRLDILGLSAAGRLVVVELKRDAAPGDTHLQAITYAAMVSGFTLDTLADAHAAWLTRRGTPTDRDTARALLLEHIGGGEFDPELLRKPRIMLIAGAFPRQVTNTAVWLAQFDLIVELVEVAAWRSADGILAGFNRLWPTPGAEEFTLSPAARADAERVTQKEVQRSRAASAVRRLVDAGTLTDGTALRLAFSAATAAQRAQLEQWVQQEPARGRATWHNDPKGPLRWEGDGGFWLPTRLVLHILTQATGSAPGAVRGTTWWEDEAGHSLAELAEDVPGQSGRDWSDLHAYLDALPAGRWTTYGDLAQVVGTKAQPLGQHIARCPSCQYAWRVLNADGKVAPGFKWSDPARAETPQQVLESEGITFANGTADPAARLTLADLASLPRQAT
;
A
#
# COMPACT_ATOMS: atom_id res chain seq x y z
N MET A 1 -2.68 -12.13 -23.75
CA MET A 1 -1.63 -13.17 -23.72
C MET A 1 -0.33 -12.49 -23.32
N THR A 2 0.13 -12.74 -22.11
CA THR A 2 1.38 -12.19 -21.59
C THR A 2 2.56 -12.98 -22.15
N LEU A 3 3.49 -12.30 -22.81
CA LEU A 3 4.72 -12.91 -23.32
C LEU A 3 5.83 -12.70 -22.28
N LEU A 4 6.53 -13.77 -21.93
CA LEU A 4 7.70 -13.71 -21.06
C LEU A 4 8.94 -14.13 -21.86
N PHE A 5 10.02 -13.36 -21.75
CA PHE A 5 11.26 -13.60 -22.47
C PHE A 5 12.43 -13.77 -21.49
N LYS A 6 13.31 -14.75 -21.75
CA LYS A 6 14.66 -14.78 -21.16
C LYS A 6 15.57 -13.90 -22.03
N VAL A 7 16.15 -12.87 -21.42
CA VAL A 7 17.00 -11.88 -22.11
C VAL A 7 18.46 -12.11 -21.73
N ASP A 8 19.34 -12.08 -22.72
CA ASP A 8 20.80 -12.18 -22.58
C ASP A 8 21.45 -11.19 -23.55
N GLY A 9 21.92 -10.06 -23.01
CA GLY A 9 22.35 -8.92 -23.81
C GLY A 9 21.28 -8.47 -24.81
N GLY A 10 21.63 -8.45 -26.10
CA GLY A 10 20.69 -8.10 -27.19
C GLY A 10 19.76 -9.22 -27.64
N ARG A 11 19.80 -10.41 -27.02
CA ARG A 11 18.99 -11.57 -27.42
C ARG A 11 17.83 -11.79 -26.46
N ALA A 12 16.61 -11.93 -26.99
CA ALA A 12 15.42 -12.29 -26.22
C ALA A 12 14.82 -13.60 -26.75
N THR A 13 14.62 -14.58 -25.86
CA THR A 13 14.00 -15.88 -26.20
C THR A 13 12.69 -16.02 -25.45
N ALA A 14 11.58 -16.20 -26.18
CA ALA A 14 10.27 -16.40 -25.57
C ALA A 14 10.24 -17.71 -24.77
N LEU A 15 9.72 -17.65 -23.56
CA LEU A 15 9.48 -18.81 -22.71
C LEU A 15 8.11 -19.42 -23.02
N SER A 16 8.03 -20.74 -22.98
CA SER A 16 6.77 -21.46 -23.19
C SER A 16 5.88 -21.32 -21.96
N GLY A 17 4.66 -20.80 -22.15
CA GLY A 17 3.62 -20.82 -21.13
C GLY A 17 3.21 -22.25 -20.78
N VAL A 18 2.87 -22.48 -19.51
CA VAL A 18 2.42 -23.77 -18.99
C VAL A 18 1.36 -23.51 -17.92
N SER A 19 0.31 -24.34 -17.86
CA SER A 19 -0.64 -24.26 -16.75
C SER A 19 0.02 -24.71 -15.45
N LEU A 20 -0.50 -24.26 -14.31
CA LEU A 20 -0.01 -24.73 -13.01
C LEU A 20 -0.21 -26.25 -12.87
N ALA A 21 -1.32 -26.79 -13.38
CA ALA A 21 -1.57 -28.23 -13.38
C ALA A 21 -0.50 -29.02 -14.16
N GLU A 22 -0.17 -28.60 -15.39
CA GLU A 22 0.87 -29.25 -16.22
C GLU A 22 2.27 -29.12 -15.62
N ALA A 23 2.50 -28.08 -14.81
CA ALA A 23 3.73 -27.91 -14.06
C ALA A 23 3.80 -28.78 -12.78
N GLY A 24 2.75 -29.56 -12.48
CA GLY A 24 2.66 -30.37 -11.25
C GLY A 24 2.39 -29.54 -9.99
N LEU A 25 1.95 -28.29 -10.16
CA LEU A 25 1.68 -27.36 -9.07
C LEU A 25 0.20 -27.47 -8.69
N SER A 26 -0.11 -27.26 -7.42
CA SER A 26 -1.44 -27.45 -6.86
C SER A 26 -1.92 -26.16 -6.19
N GLU A 27 -3.24 -25.98 -6.13
CA GLU A 27 -3.85 -24.78 -5.52
C GLU A 27 -3.39 -24.58 -4.08
N ARG A 28 -3.59 -25.60 -3.24
CA ARG A 28 -3.30 -25.52 -1.81
C ARG A 28 -1.81 -25.62 -1.46
N ALA A 29 -1.08 -26.57 -2.05
CA ALA A 29 0.31 -26.80 -1.64
C ALA A 29 1.31 -25.83 -2.29
N HIS A 30 0.89 -25.09 -3.32
CA HIS A 30 1.78 -24.19 -4.07
C HIS A 30 1.20 -22.79 -4.20
N LEU A 31 0.10 -22.59 -4.95
CA LEU A 31 -0.44 -21.24 -5.22
C LEU A 31 -0.79 -20.50 -3.93
N GLN A 32 -1.50 -21.14 -3.01
CA GLN A 32 -1.83 -20.56 -1.71
C GLN A 32 -0.56 -20.22 -0.91
N GLU A 33 0.40 -21.13 -0.82
CA GLU A 33 1.64 -20.88 -0.08
C GLU A 33 2.47 -19.75 -0.70
N TRP A 34 2.46 -19.58 -2.03
CA TRP A 34 3.11 -18.43 -2.67
C TRP A 34 2.46 -17.11 -2.27
N VAL A 35 1.12 -17.05 -2.25
CA VAL A 35 0.37 -15.86 -1.84
C VAL A 35 0.58 -15.57 -0.35
N LEU A 36 0.58 -16.59 0.51
CA LEU A 36 0.84 -16.45 1.94
C LEU A 36 2.27 -15.98 2.23
N ALA A 37 3.26 -16.46 1.46
CA ALA A 37 4.65 -16.04 1.59
C ALA A 37 4.92 -14.66 0.97
N ASN A 38 4.08 -14.22 0.02
CA ASN A 38 4.22 -12.96 -0.70
C ASN A 38 2.91 -12.16 -0.67
N PRO A 39 2.47 -11.69 0.51
CA PRO A 39 1.17 -11.03 0.68
C PRO A 39 1.03 -9.73 -0.13
N ALA A 40 2.11 -9.16 -0.64
CA ALA A 40 2.08 -8.03 -1.59
C ALA A 40 1.23 -8.33 -2.85
N ILE A 41 1.04 -9.60 -3.22
CA ILE A 41 0.09 -10.00 -4.28
C ILE A 41 -1.35 -9.55 -3.95
N LEU A 42 -1.69 -9.51 -2.66
CA LEU A 42 -2.99 -9.06 -2.15
C LEU A 42 -3.06 -7.52 -2.04
N GLY A 43 -1.92 -6.84 -2.07
CA GLY A 43 -1.74 -5.41 -1.83
C GLY A 43 -0.59 -5.15 -0.85
N ASP A 44 0.16 -4.06 -1.07
CA ASP A 44 1.37 -3.74 -0.29
C ASP A 44 1.10 -3.49 1.19
N ASP A 45 -0.14 -3.17 1.55
CA ASP A 45 -0.59 -2.87 2.91
C ASP A 45 -1.42 -4.00 3.54
N VAL A 46 -1.39 -5.21 2.98
CA VAL A 46 -2.21 -6.33 3.47
C VAL A 46 -1.43 -7.27 4.38
N LEU A 47 -1.97 -7.48 5.58
CA LEU A 47 -1.57 -8.55 6.50
C LEU A 47 -2.49 -9.76 6.34
N VAL A 48 -1.92 -10.97 6.30
CA VAL A 48 -2.69 -12.22 6.35
C VAL A 48 -3.19 -12.45 7.76
N VAL A 49 -4.52 -12.52 7.92
CA VAL A 49 -5.18 -12.87 9.19
C VAL A 49 -5.17 -14.37 9.37
N THR A 50 -5.63 -15.11 8.36
CA THR A 50 -5.69 -16.58 8.41
C THR A 50 -5.82 -17.16 7.01
N SER A 51 -5.61 -18.47 6.92
CA SER A 51 -5.89 -19.27 5.73
C SER A 51 -6.75 -20.47 6.10
N GLU A 52 -7.55 -20.94 5.15
CA GLU A 52 -8.42 -22.11 5.29
C GLU A 52 -9.38 -22.01 6.48
N TYR A 53 -10.03 -20.85 6.64
CA TYR A 53 -10.95 -20.62 7.75
C TYR A 53 -12.27 -21.37 7.54
N ASP A 54 -12.62 -22.22 8.49
CA ASP A 54 -13.78 -23.13 8.48
C ASP A 54 -14.63 -23.09 9.77
N GLN A 55 -14.33 -22.18 10.70
CA GLN A 55 -15.03 -22.08 12.00
C GLN A 55 -16.32 -21.26 11.88
N TRP A 56 -17.17 -21.60 10.91
CA TRP A 56 -18.46 -20.98 10.69
C TRP A 56 -19.52 -21.70 11.52
N THR A 57 -20.23 -20.98 12.37
CA THR A 57 -21.32 -21.55 13.19
C THR A 57 -22.57 -20.70 13.03
N GLY A 58 -23.68 -21.34 12.65
CA GLY A 58 -24.99 -20.69 12.58
C GLY A 58 -25.55 -20.38 13.98
N GLY A 59 -26.60 -19.55 14.04
CA GLY A 59 -27.28 -19.24 15.31
C GLY A 59 -27.95 -20.45 15.97
N ASP A 60 -28.12 -21.53 15.22
CA ASP A 60 -28.60 -22.85 15.66
C ASP A 60 -27.47 -23.79 16.13
N GLY A 61 -26.21 -23.33 16.10
CA GLY A 61 -25.03 -24.11 16.47
C GLY A 61 -24.51 -25.04 15.37
N VAL A 62 -25.14 -25.06 14.18
CA VAL A 62 -24.72 -25.92 13.07
C VAL A 62 -23.51 -25.30 12.37
N ARG A 63 -22.47 -26.12 12.15
CA ARG A 63 -21.27 -25.67 11.42
C ARG A 63 -21.49 -25.69 9.92
N ALA A 64 -21.15 -24.59 9.23
CA ALA A 64 -21.08 -24.59 7.77
C ALA A 64 -19.86 -25.39 7.31
N ARG A 65 -19.96 -26.07 6.17
CA ARG A 65 -18.84 -26.83 5.58
C ARG A 65 -17.90 -25.97 4.75
N ASP A 66 -18.28 -24.71 4.55
CA ASP A 66 -17.56 -23.70 3.82
C ASP A 66 -16.16 -23.44 4.37
N ARG A 67 -15.21 -23.20 3.47
CA ARG A 67 -13.82 -22.91 3.84
C ARG A 67 -13.29 -21.80 2.96
N LEU A 68 -12.94 -20.69 3.61
CA LEU A 68 -12.32 -19.55 2.96
C LEU A 68 -10.82 -19.81 2.76
N ASP A 69 -10.30 -19.61 1.55
CA ASP A 69 -8.89 -19.84 1.23
C ASP A 69 -7.96 -18.91 2.02
N ILE A 70 -8.10 -17.58 1.87
CA ILE A 70 -7.29 -16.61 2.62
C ILE A 70 -8.17 -15.42 3.07
N LEU A 71 -8.00 -15.02 4.32
CA LEU A 71 -8.49 -13.75 4.86
C LEU A 71 -7.30 -12.84 5.15
N GLY A 72 -7.28 -11.68 4.51
CA GLY A 72 -6.36 -10.59 4.79
C GLY A 72 -7.05 -9.41 5.48
N LEU A 73 -6.24 -8.50 5.97
CA LEU A 73 -6.62 -7.22 6.56
C LEU A 73 -5.71 -6.15 5.95
N SER A 74 -6.28 -5.07 5.42
CA SER A 74 -5.51 -3.90 5.01
C SER A 74 -5.13 -3.02 6.20
N ALA A 75 -4.11 -2.18 6.03
CA ALA A 75 -3.70 -1.21 7.04
C ALA A 75 -4.81 -0.19 7.39
N ALA A 76 -5.81 0.00 6.52
CA ALA A 76 -6.98 0.83 6.86
C ALA A 76 -8.00 0.12 7.78
N GLY A 77 -7.91 -1.20 7.91
CA GLY A 77 -8.87 -2.04 8.65
C GLY A 77 -9.96 -2.69 7.79
N ARG A 78 -9.84 -2.64 6.45
CA ARG A 78 -10.75 -3.35 5.53
C ARG A 78 -10.33 -4.80 5.37
N LEU A 79 -11.28 -5.73 5.45
CA LEU A 79 -11.06 -7.16 5.19
C LEU A 79 -10.81 -7.43 3.70
N VAL A 80 -9.94 -8.39 3.42
CA VAL A 80 -9.61 -8.86 2.07
C VAL A 80 -9.92 -10.34 1.98
N VAL A 81 -10.99 -10.69 1.27
CA VAL A 81 -11.42 -12.06 1.03
C VAL A 81 -10.80 -12.54 -0.26
N VAL A 82 -9.99 -13.59 -0.20
CA VAL A 82 -9.28 -14.12 -1.36
C VAL A 82 -9.79 -15.53 -1.65
N GLU A 83 -10.16 -15.75 -2.90
CA GLU A 83 -10.53 -17.07 -3.44
C GLU A 83 -9.53 -17.44 -4.54
N LEU A 84 -8.95 -18.63 -4.43
CA LEU A 84 -7.89 -19.11 -5.33
C LEU A 84 -8.44 -20.17 -6.26
N LYS A 85 -8.01 -20.11 -7.53
CA LYS A 85 -8.19 -21.17 -8.51
C LYS A 85 -6.88 -21.45 -9.21
N ARG A 86 -6.40 -22.69 -9.15
CA ARG A 86 -5.13 -23.05 -9.81
C ARG A 86 -5.15 -22.77 -11.32
N ASP A 87 -6.24 -23.14 -11.97
CA ASP A 87 -6.40 -23.05 -13.43
C ASP A 87 -7.51 -22.04 -13.76
N ALA A 88 -8.25 -22.25 -14.86
CA ALA A 88 -9.42 -21.44 -15.16
C ALA A 88 -10.46 -21.54 -14.02
N ALA A 89 -10.93 -20.40 -13.53
CA ALA A 89 -11.97 -20.36 -12.51
C ALA A 89 -13.27 -20.98 -13.03
N PRO A 90 -13.94 -21.84 -12.26
CA PRO A 90 -15.33 -22.23 -12.51
C PRO A 90 -16.25 -21.02 -12.71
N GLY A 91 -17.27 -21.17 -13.56
CA GLY A 91 -18.18 -20.08 -13.92
C GLY A 91 -18.92 -19.45 -12.73
N ASP A 92 -19.05 -20.18 -11.63
CA ASP A 92 -19.74 -19.84 -10.38
C ASP A 92 -18.82 -19.43 -9.23
N THR A 93 -17.48 -19.38 -9.43
CA THR A 93 -16.50 -19.02 -8.38
C THR A 93 -16.82 -17.68 -7.71
N HIS A 94 -17.39 -16.74 -8.45
CA HIS A 94 -17.82 -15.46 -7.91
C HIS A 94 -18.89 -15.58 -6.81
N LEU A 95 -19.77 -16.58 -6.87
CA LEU A 95 -20.79 -16.83 -5.83
C LEU A 95 -20.16 -17.25 -4.51
N GLN A 96 -19.12 -18.07 -4.58
CA GLN A 96 -18.36 -18.51 -3.40
C GLN A 96 -17.66 -17.32 -2.75
N ALA A 97 -16.96 -16.51 -3.55
CA ALA A 97 -16.27 -15.32 -3.05
C ALA A 97 -17.24 -14.29 -2.43
N ILE A 98 -18.42 -14.08 -3.01
CA ILE A 98 -19.48 -13.23 -2.44
C ILE A 98 -20.02 -13.82 -1.14
N THR A 99 -20.24 -15.13 -1.09
CA THR A 99 -20.68 -15.84 0.12
C THR A 99 -19.69 -15.62 1.26
N TYR A 100 -18.39 -15.78 0.99
CA TYR A 100 -17.36 -15.54 2.00
C TYR A 100 -17.25 -14.08 2.41
N ALA A 101 -17.36 -13.13 1.48
CA ALA A 101 -17.42 -11.71 1.80
C ALA A 101 -18.60 -11.38 2.74
N ALA A 102 -19.79 -11.91 2.45
CA ALA A 102 -20.94 -11.75 3.32
C ALA A 102 -20.71 -12.35 4.71
N MET A 103 -20.13 -13.55 4.79
CA MET A 103 -19.86 -14.23 6.06
C MET A 103 -18.81 -13.51 6.92
N VAL A 104 -17.69 -13.04 6.35
CA VAL A 104 -16.68 -12.30 7.12
C VAL A 104 -17.11 -10.88 7.48
N SER A 105 -18.11 -10.31 6.78
CA SER A 105 -18.60 -8.95 7.10
C SER A 105 -19.18 -8.83 8.53
N GLY A 106 -19.52 -9.97 9.15
CA GLY A 106 -19.96 -10.06 10.54
C GLY A 106 -18.83 -10.25 11.56
N PHE A 107 -17.57 -10.32 11.12
CA PHE A 107 -16.45 -10.52 12.04
C PHE A 107 -16.24 -9.30 12.93
N THR A 108 -15.81 -9.57 14.16
CA THR A 108 -15.36 -8.56 15.12
C THR A 108 -13.84 -8.64 15.27
N LEU A 109 -13.23 -7.65 15.93
CA LEU A 109 -11.81 -7.72 16.31
C LEU A 109 -11.50 -9.00 17.10
N ASP A 110 -12.41 -9.41 17.97
CA ASP A 110 -12.25 -10.64 18.76
C ASP A 110 -12.22 -11.89 17.87
N THR A 111 -13.14 -12.00 16.91
CA THR A 111 -13.14 -13.10 15.94
C THR A 111 -11.86 -13.10 15.09
N LEU A 112 -11.39 -11.92 14.66
CA LEU A 112 -10.14 -11.79 13.92
C LEU A 112 -8.93 -12.19 14.76
N ALA A 113 -8.88 -11.78 16.04
CA ALA A 113 -7.81 -12.12 16.96
C ALA A 113 -7.75 -13.63 17.24
N ASP A 114 -8.90 -14.27 17.47
CA ASP A 114 -8.99 -15.73 17.65
C ASP A 114 -8.50 -16.47 16.38
N ALA A 115 -8.97 -16.03 15.19
CA ALA A 115 -8.57 -16.62 13.91
C ALA A 115 -7.06 -16.46 13.64
N HIS A 116 -6.50 -15.29 13.95
CA HIS A 116 -5.09 -14.97 13.73
C HIS A 116 -4.17 -15.71 14.72
N ALA A 117 -4.53 -15.76 16.01
CA ALA A 117 -3.82 -16.53 17.03
C ALA A 117 -3.73 -18.02 16.64
N ALA A 118 -4.86 -18.60 16.21
CA ALA A 118 -4.92 -19.97 15.75
C ALA A 118 -4.04 -20.20 14.50
N TRP A 119 -4.07 -19.26 13.55
CA TRP A 119 -3.24 -19.35 12.35
C TRP A 119 -1.74 -19.27 12.65
N LEU A 120 -1.29 -18.26 13.41
CA LEU A 120 0.12 -18.12 13.81
C LEU A 120 0.62 -19.36 14.55
N THR A 121 -0.17 -19.88 15.48
CA THR A 121 0.15 -21.11 16.22
C THR A 121 0.29 -22.30 15.28
N ARG A 122 -0.62 -22.48 14.31
CA ARG A 122 -0.50 -23.52 13.26
C ARG A 122 0.72 -23.35 12.36
N ARG A 123 1.20 -22.12 12.17
CA ARG A 123 2.41 -21.80 11.40
C ARG A 123 3.71 -21.88 12.22
N GLY A 124 3.64 -22.31 13.48
CA GLY A 124 4.81 -22.55 14.32
C GLY A 124 5.20 -21.40 15.24
N THR A 125 4.36 -20.37 15.35
CA THR A 125 4.53 -19.25 16.29
C THR A 125 3.42 -19.29 17.34
N PRO A 126 3.61 -19.98 18.49
CA PRO A 126 2.62 -20.02 19.55
C PRO A 126 2.22 -18.60 19.96
N THR A 127 0.95 -18.26 19.74
CA THR A 127 0.43 -16.90 19.93
C THR A 127 -0.91 -16.98 20.62
N ASP A 128 -1.08 -16.24 21.73
CA ASP A 128 -2.38 -16.08 22.39
C ASP A 128 -3.23 -15.00 21.71
N ARG A 129 -4.51 -14.95 22.10
CA ARG A 129 -5.49 -14.01 21.54
C ARG A 129 -5.07 -12.55 21.74
N ASP A 130 -4.55 -12.20 22.91
CA ASP A 130 -4.21 -10.80 23.23
C ASP A 130 -3.00 -10.32 22.43
N THR A 131 -2.01 -11.19 22.23
CA THR A 131 -0.87 -10.91 21.36
C THR A 131 -1.32 -10.77 19.90
N ALA A 132 -2.16 -11.68 19.40
CA ALA A 132 -2.71 -11.58 18.04
C ALA A 132 -3.54 -10.31 17.85
N ARG A 133 -4.38 -9.96 18.82
CA ARG A 133 -5.13 -8.70 18.84
C ARG A 133 -4.20 -7.49 18.75
N ALA A 134 -3.14 -7.46 19.54
CA ALA A 134 -2.17 -6.36 19.51
C ALA A 134 -1.47 -6.23 18.15
N LEU A 135 -1.15 -7.35 17.49
CA LEU A 135 -0.57 -7.36 16.14
C LEU A 135 -1.55 -6.80 15.09
N LEU A 136 -2.84 -7.17 15.16
CA LEU A 136 -3.86 -6.64 14.26
C LEU A 136 -4.08 -5.14 14.47
N LEU A 137 -4.11 -4.67 15.72
CA LEU A 137 -4.25 -3.26 16.06
C LEU A 137 -3.05 -2.44 15.58
N GLU A 138 -1.84 -2.96 15.77
CA GLU A 138 -0.64 -2.32 15.26
C GLU A 138 -0.66 -2.21 13.74
N HIS A 139 -1.07 -3.27 13.03
CA HIS A 139 -1.18 -3.25 11.58
C HIS A 139 -2.11 -2.14 11.05
N ILE A 140 -3.18 -1.82 11.78
CA ILE A 140 -4.12 -0.75 11.39
C ILE A 140 -3.75 0.64 11.94
N GLY A 141 -2.54 0.81 12.48
CA GLY A 141 -2.03 2.09 12.99
C GLY A 141 -2.28 2.40 14.44
N GLY A 142 -2.80 1.43 15.18
CA GLY A 142 -3.32 1.63 16.52
C GLY A 142 -4.64 2.39 16.50
N GLY A 143 -5.67 1.82 17.13
CA GLY A 143 -7.00 2.43 17.22
C GLY A 143 -8.09 1.41 16.94
N GLU A 144 -9.35 1.86 16.96
CA GLU A 144 -10.49 0.98 16.73
C GLU A 144 -10.72 0.71 15.25
N PHE A 145 -11.27 -0.47 14.95
CA PHE A 145 -11.74 -0.81 13.61
C PHE A 145 -12.86 0.12 13.20
N ASP A 146 -12.87 0.48 11.92
CA ASP A 146 -14.00 1.19 11.35
C ASP A 146 -15.13 0.21 11.00
N PRO A 147 -16.31 0.29 11.64
CA PRO A 147 -17.38 -0.67 11.38
C PRO A 147 -17.89 -0.64 9.93
N GLU A 148 -17.77 0.50 9.24
CA GLU A 148 -18.18 0.64 7.85
C GLU A 148 -17.19 -0.06 6.91
N LEU A 149 -15.88 0.05 7.16
CA LEU A 149 -14.85 -0.65 6.38
C LEU A 149 -14.87 -2.16 6.64
N LEU A 150 -15.03 -2.56 7.89
CA LEU A 150 -15.06 -3.98 8.29
C LEU A 150 -16.22 -4.73 7.63
N ARG A 151 -17.38 -4.08 7.50
CA ARG A 151 -18.59 -4.62 6.84
C ARG A 151 -18.55 -4.57 5.31
N LYS A 152 -17.54 -3.95 4.72
CA LYS A 152 -17.36 -3.86 3.26
C LYS A 152 -16.06 -4.54 2.84
N PRO A 153 -15.95 -5.88 2.93
CA PRO A 153 -14.75 -6.59 2.48
C PRO A 153 -14.45 -6.32 1.01
N ARG A 154 -13.18 -6.23 0.69
CA ARG A 154 -12.69 -6.35 -0.68
C ARG A 154 -12.65 -7.83 -1.06
N ILE A 155 -13.15 -8.16 -2.24
CA ILE A 155 -13.11 -9.50 -2.82
C ILE A 155 -11.96 -9.56 -3.82
N MET A 156 -11.09 -10.56 -3.72
CA MET A 156 -10.02 -10.82 -4.67
C MET A 156 -10.13 -12.26 -5.17
N LEU A 157 -10.28 -12.42 -6.49
CA LEU A 157 -10.23 -13.71 -7.14
C LEU A 157 -8.87 -13.86 -7.83
N ILE A 158 -8.15 -14.94 -7.54
CA ILE A 158 -6.86 -15.24 -8.18
C ILE A 158 -7.01 -16.54 -8.97
N ALA A 159 -6.89 -16.49 -10.30
CA ALA A 159 -7.09 -17.67 -11.15
C ALA A 159 -6.17 -17.68 -12.37
N GLY A 160 -5.97 -18.84 -12.99
CA GLY A 160 -5.24 -18.95 -14.26
C GLY A 160 -5.97 -18.32 -15.44
N ALA A 161 -7.30 -18.25 -15.38
CA ALA A 161 -8.14 -17.52 -16.33
C ALA A 161 -9.53 -17.29 -15.74
N PHE A 162 -10.28 -16.31 -16.26
CA PHE A 162 -11.65 -16.00 -15.84
C PHE A 162 -12.65 -16.15 -16.99
N PRO A 163 -13.72 -16.94 -16.82
CA PRO A 163 -14.85 -16.94 -17.75
C PRO A 163 -15.55 -15.59 -17.81
N ARG A 164 -16.22 -15.29 -18.93
CA ARG A 164 -16.94 -14.03 -19.14
C ARG A 164 -18.01 -13.75 -18.08
N GLN A 165 -18.63 -14.81 -17.54
CA GLN A 165 -19.60 -14.71 -16.45
C GLN A 165 -18.97 -14.11 -15.20
N VAL A 166 -17.78 -14.59 -14.81
CA VAL A 166 -17.06 -14.09 -13.64
C VAL A 166 -16.62 -12.64 -13.86
N THR A 167 -16.06 -12.32 -15.03
CA THR A 167 -15.64 -10.94 -15.34
C THR A 167 -16.82 -9.97 -15.39
N ASN A 168 -17.95 -10.38 -15.98
CA ASN A 168 -19.16 -9.56 -16.05
C ASN A 168 -19.71 -9.28 -14.65
N THR A 169 -19.76 -10.30 -13.78
CA THR A 169 -20.19 -10.12 -12.39
C THR A 169 -19.27 -9.18 -11.63
N ALA A 170 -17.94 -9.29 -11.78
CA ALA A 170 -17.00 -8.38 -11.11
C ALA A 170 -17.20 -6.92 -11.54
N VAL A 171 -17.39 -6.67 -12.85
CA VAL A 171 -17.67 -5.33 -13.39
C VAL A 171 -19.00 -4.79 -12.86
N TRP A 172 -20.04 -5.63 -12.83
CA TRP A 172 -21.36 -5.25 -12.32
C TRP A 172 -21.32 -4.90 -10.83
N LEU A 173 -20.69 -5.74 -9.98
CA LEU A 173 -20.56 -5.49 -8.54
C LEU A 173 -19.81 -4.19 -8.24
N ALA A 174 -18.82 -3.82 -9.04
CA ALA A 174 -18.08 -2.56 -8.90
C ALA A 174 -18.95 -1.31 -9.14
N GLN A 175 -20.13 -1.45 -9.78
CA GLN A 175 -21.11 -0.37 -9.92
C GLN A 175 -21.92 -0.14 -8.63
N PHE A 176 -21.91 -1.11 -7.70
CA PHE A 176 -22.60 -1.06 -6.41
C PHE A 176 -21.63 -0.89 -5.24
N ASP A 177 -20.49 -0.24 -5.49
CA ASP A 177 -19.46 0.08 -4.49
C ASP A 177 -18.86 -1.14 -3.77
N LEU A 178 -18.96 -2.32 -4.37
CA LEU A 178 -18.26 -3.53 -3.94
C LEU A 178 -16.91 -3.59 -4.64
N ILE A 179 -15.84 -3.70 -3.86
CA ILE A 179 -14.48 -3.79 -4.39
C ILE A 179 -14.22 -5.25 -4.76
N VAL A 180 -14.20 -5.52 -6.07
CA VAL A 180 -13.85 -6.84 -6.61
C VAL A 180 -12.60 -6.68 -7.46
N GLU A 181 -11.59 -7.49 -7.20
CA GLU A 181 -10.35 -7.57 -7.96
C GLU A 181 -10.21 -8.94 -8.61
N LEU A 182 -9.77 -8.96 -9.86
CA LEU A 182 -9.44 -10.18 -10.60
C LEU A 182 -7.94 -10.18 -10.88
N VAL A 183 -7.22 -11.17 -10.38
CA VAL A 183 -5.79 -11.35 -10.59
C VAL A 183 -5.55 -12.65 -11.35
N GLU A 184 -4.93 -12.54 -12.52
CA GLU A 184 -4.52 -13.69 -13.32
C GLU A 184 -3.17 -14.21 -12.84
N VAL A 185 -3.06 -15.51 -12.56
CA VAL A 185 -1.78 -16.19 -12.32
C VAL A 185 -1.36 -16.96 -13.58
N ALA A 186 -0.16 -16.70 -14.09
CA ALA A 186 0.39 -17.38 -15.25
C ALA A 186 1.75 -17.98 -14.92
N ALA A 187 2.10 -19.08 -15.59
CA ALA A 187 3.38 -19.74 -15.42
C ALA A 187 4.09 -20.00 -16.76
N TRP A 188 5.41 -20.00 -16.71
CA TRP A 188 6.29 -20.24 -17.85
C TRP A 188 7.40 -21.21 -17.46
N ARG A 189 7.75 -22.09 -18.40
CA ARG A 189 8.86 -23.01 -18.24
C ARG A 189 10.15 -22.36 -18.69
N SER A 190 11.17 -22.42 -17.84
CA SER A 190 12.55 -22.05 -18.15
C SER A 190 13.48 -23.24 -17.92
N ALA A 191 14.76 -23.11 -18.31
CA ALA A 191 15.77 -24.12 -18.03
C ALA A 191 16.02 -24.28 -16.51
N ASP A 192 15.82 -23.22 -15.75
CA ASP A 192 16.15 -23.11 -14.33
C ASP A 192 14.94 -23.43 -13.42
N GLY A 193 13.78 -23.77 -14.02
CA GLY A 193 12.54 -24.08 -13.31
C GLY A 193 11.31 -23.39 -13.87
N ILE A 194 10.26 -23.30 -13.05
CA ILE A 194 9.00 -22.63 -13.40
C ILE A 194 9.04 -21.19 -12.88
N LEU A 195 8.73 -20.24 -13.75
CA LEU A 195 8.49 -18.85 -13.39
C LEU A 195 6.99 -18.64 -13.29
N ALA A 196 6.52 -17.96 -12.25
CA ALA A 196 5.11 -17.58 -12.08
C ALA A 196 4.98 -16.06 -12.00
N GLY A 197 3.92 -15.52 -12.57
CA GLY A 197 3.60 -14.10 -12.57
C GLY A 197 2.14 -13.88 -12.24
N PHE A 198 1.86 -12.77 -11.55
CA PHE A 198 0.52 -12.35 -11.17
C PHE A 198 0.22 -11.03 -11.86
N ASN A 199 -0.92 -10.94 -12.54
CA ASN A 199 -1.31 -9.77 -13.30
C ASN A 199 -2.73 -9.35 -12.93
N ARG A 200 -2.93 -8.10 -12.54
CA ARG A 200 -4.27 -7.58 -12.25
C ARG A 200 -5.04 -7.39 -13.55
N LEU A 201 -6.10 -8.18 -13.73
CA LEU A 201 -7.04 -8.08 -14.84
C LEU A 201 -8.14 -7.04 -14.57
N TRP A 202 -8.65 -6.99 -13.34
CA TRP A 202 -9.68 -6.03 -12.91
C TRP A 202 -9.40 -5.49 -11.50
N PRO A 203 -9.60 -4.19 -11.22
CA PRO A 203 -9.85 -3.13 -12.21
C PRO A 203 -8.69 -3.06 -13.21
N THR A 204 -9.00 -2.81 -14.48
CA THR A 204 -7.97 -2.75 -15.52
C THR A 204 -6.98 -1.64 -15.15
N PRO A 205 -5.69 -1.94 -14.96
CA PRO A 205 -4.74 -0.93 -14.52
C PRO A 205 -4.72 0.28 -15.48
N GLY A 206 -5.05 1.47 -14.98
CA GLY A 206 -5.13 2.70 -15.78
C GLY A 206 -6.49 2.97 -16.44
N ALA A 207 -7.48 2.09 -16.35
CA ALA A 207 -8.83 2.38 -16.87
C ALA A 207 -9.54 3.50 -16.11
N GLU A 208 -9.21 3.71 -14.83
CA GLU A 208 -9.71 4.82 -14.02
C GLU A 208 -9.32 6.21 -14.59
N GLU A 209 -8.29 6.28 -15.43
CA GLU A 209 -7.85 7.52 -16.09
C GLU A 209 -8.76 7.92 -17.28
N PHE A 210 -9.61 7.00 -17.75
CA PHE A 210 -10.45 7.19 -18.94
C PHE A 210 -11.97 7.14 -18.66
N THR A 211 -12.38 6.85 -17.41
CA THR A 211 -13.79 6.78 -17.01
C THR A 211 -14.24 8.01 -16.24
N LEU A 212 -15.02 8.87 -16.90
CA LEU A 212 -15.84 9.86 -16.21
C LEU A 212 -17.01 9.13 -15.53
N SER A 213 -17.04 9.15 -14.20
CA SER A 213 -18.12 8.52 -13.42
C SER A 213 -19.27 9.50 -13.16
N PRO A 214 -20.55 9.09 -13.29
CA PRO A 214 -21.69 9.91 -12.88
C PRO A 214 -21.68 10.23 -11.37
N ALA A 215 -22.25 11.38 -11.00
CA ALA A 215 -22.22 11.99 -9.66
C ALA A 215 -22.89 11.20 -8.50
N ALA A 216 -23.31 9.95 -8.71
CA ALA A 216 -23.98 9.12 -7.71
C ALA A 216 -23.01 8.26 -6.88
N ARG A 217 -21.88 8.84 -6.41
CA ARG A 217 -20.83 8.13 -5.64
C ARG A 217 -20.35 8.82 -4.37
N ALA A 218 -21.13 9.75 -3.80
CA ALA A 218 -20.72 10.45 -2.58
C ALA A 218 -20.39 9.51 -1.40
N ASP A 219 -21.14 8.41 -1.25
CA ASP A 219 -20.88 7.39 -0.23
C ASP A 219 -19.60 6.59 -0.50
N ALA A 220 -19.38 6.18 -1.75
CA ALA A 220 -18.17 5.48 -2.18
C ALA A 220 -16.92 6.36 -1.99
N GLU A 221 -16.98 7.61 -2.46
CA GLU A 221 -15.90 8.59 -2.35
C GLU A 221 -15.54 8.88 -0.89
N ARG A 222 -16.55 9.06 -0.02
CA ARG A 222 -16.32 9.24 1.42
C ARG A 222 -15.59 8.02 2.01
N VAL A 223 -16.05 6.81 1.69
CA VAL A 223 -15.42 5.57 2.19
C VAL A 223 -13.99 5.42 1.69
N THR A 224 -13.72 5.73 0.42
CA THR A 224 -12.38 5.72 -0.16
C THR A 224 -11.47 6.75 0.49
N GLN A 225 -11.92 8.00 0.69
CA GLN A 225 -11.14 9.03 1.37
C GLN A 225 -10.80 8.62 2.82
N LYS A 226 -11.78 8.07 3.54
CA LYS A 226 -11.61 7.54 4.88
C LYS A 226 -10.59 6.41 4.93
N GLU A 227 -10.67 5.47 3.98
CA GLU A 227 -9.72 4.37 3.85
C GLU A 227 -8.29 4.87 3.58
N VAL A 228 -8.11 5.83 2.67
CA VAL A 228 -6.81 6.47 2.40
C VAL A 228 -6.26 7.16 3.65
N GLN A 229 -7.09 7.91 4.37
CA GLN A 229 -6.68 8.58 5.60
C GLN A 229 -6.23 7.57 6.67
N ARG A 230 -6.97 6.46 6.83
CA ARG A 230 -6.63 5.41 7.80
C ARG A 230 -5.37 4.62 7.41
N SER A 231 -5.22 4.26 6.13
CA SER A 231 -3.99 3.61 5.63
C SER A 231 -2.76 4.52 5.84
N ARG A 232 -2.93 5.83 5.69
CA ARG A 232 -1.89 6.80 6.05
C ARG A 232 -1.63 6.83 7.56
N ALA A 233 -2.65 6.84 8.41
CA ALA A 233 -2.43 6.76 9.85
C ALA A 233 -1.67 5.47 10.24
N ALA A 234 -1.98 4.36 9.57
CA ALA A 234 -1.39 3.06 9.83
C ALA A 234 0.06 2.89 9.39
N SER A 235 0.41 3.48 8.25
CA SER A 235 1.79 3.48 7.75
C SER A 235 2.66 4.57 8.35
N ALA A 236 2.24 5.27 9.42
CA ALA A 236 2.96 6.42 9.98
C ALA A 236 4.42 6.09 10.32
N VAL A 237 4.67 5.02 11.10
CA VAL A 237 6.03 4.55 11.43
C VAL A 237 6.82 4.26 10.15
N ARG A 238 6.22 3.50 9.22
CA ARG A 238 6.89 3.11 7.98
C ARG A 238 7.30 4.32 7.16
N ARG A 239 6.42 5.32 7.03
CA ARG A 239 6.71 6.57 6.35
C ARG A 239 7.83 7.36 7.02
N LEU A 240 7.83 7.45 8.34
CA LEU A 240 8.89 8.14 9.08
C LEU A 240 10.26 7.49 8.85
N VAL A 241 10.31 6.14 8.87
CA VAL A 241 11.53 5.38 8.60
C VAL A 241 11.96 5.55 7.14
N ASP A 242 11.06 5.32 6.18
CA ASP A 242 11.37 5.39 4.75
C ASP A 242 11.80 6.81 4.33
N ALA A 243 11.23 7.85 4.94
CA ALA A 243 11.60 9.24 4.69
C ALA A 243 12.81 9.72 5.51
N GLY A 244 13.32 8.92 6.46
CA GLY A 244 14.41 9.32 7.35
C GLY A 244 14.11 10.58 8.17
N THR A 245 12.83 10.82 8.50
CA THR A 245 12.37 12.05 9.17
C THR A 245 13.01 12.23 10.55
N LEU A 246 13.26 11.13 11.24
CA LEU A 246 13.88 11.08 12.56
C LEU A 246 15.20 10.33 12.48
N THR A 247 16.27 10.92 12.99
CA THR A 247 17.57 10.26 13.13
C THR A 247 17.54 9.23 14.27
N ASP A 248 18.35 8.18 14.16
CA ASP A 248 18.53 7.23 15.28
C ASP A 248 19.00 7.96 16.53
N GLY A 249 18.38 7.64 17.66
CA GLY A 249 18.65 8.27 18.95
C GLY A 249 17.84 9.54 19.22
N THR A 250 16.99 10.01 18.30
CA THR A 250 16.10 11.14 18.59
C THR A 250 15.27 10.86 19.84
N ALA A 251 15.33 11.77 20.81
CA ALA A 251 14.62 11.63 22.07
C ALA A 251 13.12 11.86 21.88
N LEU A 252 12.33 10.95 22.44
CA LEU A 252 10.87 10.99 22.43
C LEU A 252 10.33 10.95 23.85
N ARG A 253 9.25 11.69 24.09
CA ARG A 253 8.59 11.78 25.39
C ARG A 253 7.19 11.22 25.31
N LEU A 254 6.77 10.54 26.37
CA LEU A 254 5.42 10.04 26.52
C LEU A 254 4.45 11.21 26.71
N ALA A 255 3.50 11.33 25.79
CA ALA A 255 2.46 12.33 25.80
C ALA A 255 1.18 11.81 26.47
N PHE A 256 0.51 12.67 27.24
CA PHE A 256 -0.75 12.34 27.92
C PHE A 256 -1.96 13.06 27.32
N SER A 257 -1.78 13.68 26.15
CA SER A 257 -2.83 14.38 25.40
C SER A 257 -3.99 13.45 25.05
N ALA A 258 -3.70 12.20 24.69
CA ALA A 258 -4.67 11.16 24.38
C ALA A 258 -5.24 10.40 25.59
N ALA A 259 -4.74 10.64 26.81
CA ALA A 259 -5.19 9.96 28.02
C ALA A 259 -6.43 10.63 28.65
N THR A 260 -7.33 9.83 29.26
CA THR A 260 -8.40 10.38 30.12
C THR A 260 -7.81 11.08 31.34
N ALA A 261 -8.56 11.97 31.99
CA ALA A 261 -8.08 12.68 33.18
C ALA A 261 -7.64 11.74 34.31
N ALA A 262 -8.37 10.63 34.51
CA ALA A 262 -8.02 9.62 35.51
C ALA A 262 -6.71 8.88 35.15
N GLN A 263 -6.57 8.44 33.90
CA GLN A 263 -5.35 7.80 33.41
C GLN A 263 -4.15 8.76 33.48
N ARG A 264 -4.34 10.02 33.10
CA ARG A 264 -3.30 11.05 33.12
C ARG A 264 -2.71 11.21 34.53
N ALA A 265 -3.55 11.38 35.55
CA ALA A 265 -3.07 11.53 36.93
C ALA A 265 -2.26 10.31 37.41
N GLN A 266 -2.70 9.10 37.07
CA GLN A 266 -1.98 7.87 37.40
C GLN A 266 -0.65 7.76 36.64
N LEU A 267 -0.65 8.04 35.33
CA LEU A 267 0.53 8.00 34.48
C LEU A 267 1.58 9.03 34.91
N GLU A 268 1.15 10.26 35.21
CA GLU A 268 2.03 11.32 35.72
C GLU A 268 2.71 10.88 37.01
N GLN A 269 1.95 10.34 37.97
CA GLN A 269 2.52 9.82 39.21
C GLN A 269 3.49 8.65 38.97
N TRP A 270 3.13 7.73 38.06
CA TRP A 270 3.92 6.55 37.73
C TRP A 270 5.24 6.88 37.03
N VAL A 271 5.24 7.91 36.17
CA VAL A 271 6.45 8.45 35.52
C VAL A 271 7.28 9.29 36.48
N GLN A 272 6.67 10.06 37.38
CA GLN A 272 7.41 10.84 38.39
C GLN A 272 8.26 9.95 39.32
N GLN A 273 7.77 8.73 39.62
CA GLN A 273 8.51 7.76 40.43
C GLN A 273 9.77 7.23 39.72
N GLU A 274 9.74 7.10 38.40
CA GLU A 274 10.83 6.56 37.58
C GLU A 274 10.83 7.28 36.21
N PRO A 275 11.55 8.41 36.09
CA PRO A 275 11.48 9.26 34.90
C PRO A 275 11.89 8.58 33.58
N ALA A 276 12.61 7.46 33.62
CA ALA A 276 12.90 6.64 32.45
C ALA A 276 11.62 6.07 31.79
N ARG A 277 10.54 5.85 32.54
CA ARG A 277 9.30 5.28 32.01
C ARG A 277 8.58 6.20 31.01
N GLY A 278 8.80 7.50 31.10
CA GLY A 278 8.23 8.50 30.19
C GLY A 278 9.10 8.82 28.97
N ARG A 279 10.19 8.08 28.74
CA ARG A 279 11.18 8.38 27.71
C ARG A 279 11.45 7.20 26.79
N ALA A 280 11.65 7.50 25.51
CA ALA A 280 12.10 6.54 24.51
C ALA A 280 13.06 7.23 23.54
N THR A 281 13.81 6.44 22.78
CA THR A 281 14.62 6.94 21.67
C THR A 281 14.16 6.30 20.36
N TRP A 282 14.16 7.09 19.29
CA TRP A 282 13.84 6.62 17.96
C TRP A 282 14.94 5.69 17.44
N HIS A 283 14.52 4.66 16.72
CA HIS A 283 15.36 3.73 15.98
C HIS A 283 14.72 3.48 14.61
N ASN A 284 15.47 3.62 13.52
CA ASN A 284 14.99 3.47 12.15
C ASN A 284 14.77 2.00 11.76
N ASP A 285 13.95 1.30 12.53
CA ASP A 285 13.45 -0.04 12.25
C ASP A 285 11.93 -0.08 12.41
N PRO A 286 11.16 -0.33 11.33
CA PRO A 286 9.70 -0.34 11.42
C PRO A 286 9.14 -1.48 12.29
N LYS A 287 9.95 -2.47 12.68
CA LYS A 287 9.55 -3.58 13.57
C LYS A 287 9.76 -3.27 15.05
N GLY A 288 10.48 -2.20 15.38
CA GLY A 288 10.78 -1.79 16.74
C GLY A 288 11.34 -0.37 16.76
N PRO A 289 10.53 0.64 16.38
CA PRO A 289 11.03 2.00 16.19
C PRO A 289 11.29 2.75 17.50
N LEU A 290 10.79 2.23 18.63
CA LEU A 290 10.94 2.86 19.93
C LEU A 290 11.81 2.00 20.84
N ARG A 291 12.99 2.50 21.18
CA ARG A 291 13.77 1.93 22.29
C ARG A 291 13.31 2.61 23.58
N TRP A 292 12.54 1.89 24.39
CA TRP A 292 11.97 2.42 25.63
C TRP A 292 13.03 2.45 26.74
N GLU A 293 13.17 3.58 27.45
CA GLU A 293 14.17 3.67 28.53
C GLU A 293 13.76 2.90 29.79
N GLY A 294 12.48 2.56 29.95
CA GLY A 294 11.97 1.82 31.12
C GLY A 294 12.51 0.40 31.25
N ASP A 295 12.79 -0.27 30.12
CA ASP A 295 13.33 -1.64 30.08
C ASP A 295 14.52 -1.82 29.11
N GLY A 296 14.82 -0.81 28.29
CA GLY A 296 15.86 -0.85 27.25
C GLY A 296 15.46 -1.62 25.99
N GLY A 297 14.24 -2.15 25.92
CA GLY A 297 13.71 -2.95 24.83
C GLY A 297 13.22 -2.13 23.64
N PHE A 298 13.06 -2.80 22.50
CA PHE A 298 12.52 -2.21 21.27
C PHE A 298 11.06 -2.57 21.09
N TRP A 299 10.25 -1.56 20.82
CA TRP A 299 8.81 -1.68 20.83
C TRP A 299 8.17 -1.00 19.62
N LEU A 300 7.04 -1.57 19.23
CA LEU A 300 6.07 -0.93 18.36
C LEU A 300 5.23 0.07 19.18
N PRO A 301 4.84 1.24 18.63
CA PRO A 301 4.18 2.29 19.40
C PRO A 301 2.90 1.82 20.11
N THR A 302 2.01 1.07 19.44
CA THR A 302 0.75 0.63 20.06
C THR A 302 1.03 -0.36 21.19
N ARG A 303 1.94 -1.31 20.97
CA ARG A 303 2.31 -2.31 21.98
C ARG A 303 2.94 -1.67 23.21
N LEU A 304 3.81 -0.70 23.03
CA LEU A 304 4.45 0.01 24.14
C LEU A 304 3.42 0.76 24.99
N VAL A 305 2.49 1.47 24.34
CA VAL A 305 1.44 2.21 25.06
C VAL A 305 0.51 1.27 25.82
N LEU A 306 0.09 0.16 25.21
CA LEU A 306 -0.73 -0.84 25.91
C LEU A 306 0.02 -1.46 27.10
N HIS A 307 1.32 -1.73 26.93
CA HIS A 307 2.19 -2.22 28.01
C HIS A 307 2.27 -1.22 29.17
N ILE A 308 2.54 0.05 28.86
CA ILE A 308 2.60 1.15 29.84
C ILE A 308 1.27 1.31 30.58
N LEU A 309 0.13 1.36 29.86
CA LEU A 309 -1.18 1.52 30.48
C LEU A 309 -1.53 0.35 31.41
N THR A 310 -1.21 -0.87 31.00
CA THR A 310 -1.39 -2.07 31.83
C THR A 310 -0.57 -1.95 33.12
N GLN A 311 0.71 -1.55 33.03
CA GLN A 311 1.58 -1.42 34.21
C GLN A 311 1.17 -0.27 35.12
N ALA A 312 0.81 0.89 34.56
CA ALA A 312 0.53 2.10 35.32
C ALA A 312 -0.87 2.09 35.96
N THR A 313 -1.85 1.46 35.32
CA THR A 313 -3.27 1.55 35.73
C THR A 313 -3.91 0.20 36.08
N GLY A 314 -3.18 -0.90 35.89
CA GLY A 314 -3.69 -2.27 36.12
C GLY A 314 -4.63 -2.78 35.02
N SER A 315 -4.90 -1.96 33.99
CA SER A 315 -5.73 -2.32 32.85
C SER A 315 -5.28 -1.56 31.61
N ALA A 316 -5.55 -2.07 30.42
CA ALA A 316 -5.36 -1.33 29.18
C ALA A 316 -6.68 -1.25 28.41
N PRO A 317 -6.93 -0.15 27.69
CA PRO A 317 -8.07 -0.05 26.80
C PRO A 317 -7.95 -1.07 25.66
N GLY A 318 -9.09 -1.39 25.04
CA GLY A 318 -9.14 -2.39 23.98
C GLY A 318 -8.40 -2.00 22.69
N ALA A 319 -8.08 -0.72 22.49
CA ALA A 319 -7.31 -0.19 21.39
C ALA A 319 -6.71 1.18 21.76
N VAL A 320 -5.55 1.53 21.18
CA VAL A 320 -4.91 2.85 21.29
C VAL A 320 -4.21 3.19 19.99
N ARG A 321 -4.13 4.47 19.62
CA ARG A 321 -3.30 4.94 18.50
C ARG A 321 -1.89 5.27 19.01
N GLY A 322 -0.99 4.29 19.06
CA GLY A 322 0.30 4.44 19.74
C GLY A 322 1.17 5.59 19.24
N THR A 323 1.06 5.96 17.96
CA THR A 323 1.82 7.06 17.35
C THR A 323 1.45 8.45 17.86
N THR A 324 0.29 8.62 18.53
CA THR A 324 -0.09 9.91 19.14
C THR A 324 0.40 10.05 20.58
N TRP A 325 1.06 9.04 21.14
CA TRP A 325 1.52 9.03 22.53
C TRP A 325 3.01 9.35 22.68
N TRP A 326 3.72 9.55 21.58
CA TRP A 326 5.16 9.83 21.60
C TRP A 326 5.42 11.10 20.81
N GLU A 327 5.98 12.09 21.48
CA GLU A 327 6.26 13.42 20.94
C GLU A 327 7.76 13.70 20.91
N ASP A 328 8.20 14.46 19.91
CA ASP A 328 9.55 15.02 19.83
C ASP A 328 9.76 16.17 20.83
N GLU A 329 10.95 16.78 20.84
CA GLU A 329 11.23 17.92 21.72
C GLU A 329 10.39 19.17 21.41
N ALA A 330 9.89 19.29 20.18
CA ALA A 330 9.04 20.38 19.75
C ALA A 330 7.54 20.14 20.09
N GLY A 331 7.20 18.97 20.60
CA GLY A 331 5.84 18.59 20.98
C GLY A 331 5.01 18.01 19.84
N HIS A 332 5.63 17.64 18.72
CA HIS A 332 4.94 16.97 17.62
C HIS A 332 4.93 15.47 17.85
N SER A 333 3.75 14.86 17.76
CA SER A 333 3.60 13.42 17.84
C SER A 333 4.16 12.72 16.60
N LEU A 334 4.51 11.44 16.72
CA LEU A 334 4.90 10.61 15.56
C LEU A 334 3.80 10.60 14.48
N ALA A 335 2.53 10.69 14.88
CA ALA A 335 1.42 10.79 13.94
C ALA A 335 1.46 12.09 13.13
N GLU A 336 1.68 13.24 13.78
CA GLU A 336 1.77 14.55 13.13
C GLU A 336 3.02 14.65 12.24
N LEU A 337 4.17 14.21 12.74
CA LEU A 337 5.41 14.14 11.97
C LEU A 337 5.23 13.32 10.68
N ALA A 338 4.45 12.23 10.74
CA ALA A 338 4.17 11.37 9.59
C ALA A 338 3.12 11.95 8.62
N GLU A 339 2.35 12.96 9.01
CA GLU A 339 1.44 13.71 8.14
C GLU A 339 2.21 14.74 7.31
N ASP A 340 3.27 15.31 7.88
CA ASP A 340 4.18 16.25 7.20
C ASP A 340 5.12 15.58 6.21
N VAL A 341 5.33 14.26 6.34
CA VAL A 341 6.01 13.46 5.30
C VAL A 341 5.15 13.51 4.03
N PRO A 342 5.59 14.22 2.96
CA PRO A 342 4.86 14.24 1.71
C PRO A 342 4.67 12.79 1.28
N GLY A 343 3.44 12.40 0.93
CA GLY A 343 3.09 11.01 0.64
C GLY A 343 4.02 10.37 -0.38
N GLN A 344 5.12 9.78 0.08
CA GLN A 344 5.99 8.93 -0.68
C GLN A 344 5.31 7.56 -0.64
N SER A 345 4.45 7.30 -1.62
CA SER A 345 4.30 5.93 -2.11
C SER A 345 5.72 5.41 -2.35
N GLY A 346 6.08 4.26 -1.76
CA GLY A 346 7.43 3.66 -1.68
C GLY A 346 8.12 3.36 -3.01
N ARG A 347 8.18 4.35 -3.88
CA ARG A 347 8.86 4.36 -5.16
C ARG A 347 10.05 5.29 -5.02
N ASP A 348 11.22 4.72 -5.24
CA ASP A 348 12.44 5.48 -5.46
C ASP A 348 12.28 6.34 -6.73
N TRP A 349 12.43 7.65 -6.59
CA TRP A 349 12.36 8.64 -7.68
C TRP A 349 13.74 9.12 -8.12
N SER A 350 14.83 8.51 -7.65
CA SER A 350 16.20 8.89 -8.00
C SER A 350 16.44 8.81 -9.52
N ASP A 351 15.89 7.77 -10.18
CA ASP A 351 15.93 7.66 -11.64
C ASP A 351 15.21 8.81 -12.35
N LEU A 352 14.05 9.25 -11.83
CA LEU A 352 13.34 10.41 -12.38
C LEU A 352 14.20 11.68 -12.26
N HIS A 353 14.78 11.94 -11.09
CA HIS A 353 15.64 13.10 -10.89
C HIS A 353 16.83 13.08 -11.86
N ALA A 354 17.49 11.92 -12.01
CA ALA A 354 18.59 11.77 -12.97
C ALA A 354 18.17 12.05 -14.41
N TYR A 355 16.98 11.61 -14.84
CA TYR A 355 16.47 11.93 -16.17
C TYR A 355 16.15 13.42 -16.33
N LEU A 356 15.51 14.03 -15.33
CA LEU A 356 15.19 15.47 -15.37
C LEU A 356 16.46 16.33 -15.46
N ASP A 357 17.49 16.01 -14.69
CA ASP A 357 18.79 16.69 -14.71
C ASP A 357 19.54 16.48 -16.02
N ALA A 358 19.34 15.34 -16.68
CA ALA A 358 19.95 15.02 -17.97
C ALA A 358 19.21 15.61 -19.18
N LEU A 359 17.97 16.12 -19.02
CA LEU A 359 17.25 16.76 -20.13
C LEU A 359 18.02 18.03 -20.55
N PRO A 360 18.51 18.14 -21.79
CA PRO A 360 19.24 19.33 -22.23
C PRO A 360 18.31 20.53 -22.47
N ALA A 361 18.85 21.74 -22.29
CA ALA A 361 18.17 22.96 -22.71
C ALA A 361 17.86 22.93 -24.22
N GLY A 362 16.71 23.50 -24.60
CA GLY A 362 16.25 23.53 -25.98
C GLY A 362 15.60 22.22 -26.44
N ARG A 363 15.39 21.26 -25.54
CA ARG A 363 14.67 20.01 -25.80
C ARG A 363 13.56 19.80 -24.77
N TRP A 364 12.55 19.05 -25.15
CA TRP A 364 11.42 18.68 -24.29
C TRP A 364 11.06 17.21 -24.45
N THR A 365 10.38 16.61 -23.49
CA THR A 365 9.84 15.25 -23.62
C THR A 365 8.41 15.18 -23.08
N THR A 366 7.74 14.03 -23.19
CA THR A 366 6.38 13.87 -22.65
C THR A 366 6.38 13.17 -21.30
N TYR A 367 5.35 13.42 -20.49
CA TYR A 367 5.08 12.63 -19.27
C TYR A 367 5.00 11.12 -19.57
N GLY A 368 4.54 10.73 -20.77
CA GLY A 368 4.45 9.34 -21.19
C GLY A 368 5.82 8.71 -21.44
N ASP A 369 6.65 9.34 -22.27
CA ASP A 369 8.01 8.84 -22.59
C ASP A 369 8.88 8.80 -21.34
N LEU A 370 8.83 9.86 -20.52
CA LEU A 370 9.58 9.94 -19.27
C LEU A 370 9.10 8.90 -18.25
N ALA A 371 7.79 8.67 -18.15
CA ALA A 371 7.27 7.62 -17.28
C ALA A 371 7.71 6.24 -17.72
N GLN A 372 7.69 5.97 -19.02
CA GLN A 372 8.11 4.67 -19.54
C GLN A 372 9.59 4.39 -19.27
N VAL A 373 10.48 5.38 -19.44
CA VAL A 373 11.92 5.19 -19.17
C VAL A 373 12.24 5.07 -17.67
N VAL A 374 11.45 5.72 -16.80
CA VAL A 374 11.53 5.62 -15.33
C VAL A 374 10.86 4.34 -14.80
N GLY A 375 10.12 3.61 -15.64
CA GLY A 375 9.38 2.40 -15.25
C GLY A 375 8.11 2.67 -14.45
N THR A 376 7.47 3.84 -14.66
CA THR A 376 6.25 4.29 -13.97
C THR A 376 5.11 4.59 -14.94
N LYS A 377 3.98 5.06 -14.40
CA LYS A 377 2.88 5.63 -15.19
C LYS A 377 2.97 7.16 -15.18
N ALA A 378 2.48 7.79 -16.25
CA ALA A 378 2.52 9.24 -16.42
C ALA A 378 1.84 10.01 -15.28
N GLN A 379 0.71 9.50 -14.75
CA GLN A 379 -0.02 10.18 -13.67
C GLN A 379 0.74 10.18 -12.33
N PRO A 380 1.21 9.05 -11.75
CA PRO A 380 2.06 9.07 -10.55
C PRO A 380 3.31 9.93 -10.72
N LEU A 381 3.94 9.88 -11.89
CA LEU A 381 5.10 10.73 -12.20
C LEU A 381 4.73 12.22 -12.19
N GLY A 382 3.64 12.60 -12.86
CA GLY A 382 3.15 13.97 -12.86
C GLY A 382 2.73 14.46 -11.46
N GLN A 383 2.09 13.61 -10.66
CA GLN A 383 1.74 13.91 -9.27
C GLN A 383 2.98 14.11 -8.39
N HIS A 384 4.02 13.29 -8.60
CA HIS A 384 5.30 13.45 -7.92
C HIS A 384 5.98 14.77 -8.34
N ILE A 385 6.17 15.00 -9.64
CA ILE A 385 6.78 16.23 -10.17
C ILE A 385 6.07 17.48 -9.62
N ALA A 386 4.74 17.49 -9.57
CA ALA A 386 3.96 18.63 -9.09
C ALA A 386 4.14 18.96 -7.59
N ARG A 387 4.73 18.04 -6.81
CA ARG A 387 4.93 18.17 -5.35
C ARG A 387 6.40 18.06 -4.94
N CYS A 388 7.30 17.74 -5.87
CA CYS A 388 8.69 17.43 -5.59
C CYS A 388 9.55 18.69 -5.71
N PRO A 389 10.09 19.24 -4.59
CA PRO A 389 10.91 20.43 -4.63
C PRO A 389 12.28 20.20 -5.28
N SER A 390 12.73 18.94 -5.38
CA SER A 390 14.01 18.55 -5.99
C SER A 390 13.91 18.21 -7.49
N CYS A 391 12.71 18.18 -8.08
CA CYS A 391 12.53 17.96 -9.52
C CYS A 391 12.96 19.21 -10.32
N GLN A 392 14.26 19.38 -10.53
CA GLN A 392 14.80 20.43 -11.39
C GLN A 392 14.39 20.19 -12.85
N TYR A 393 14.32 21.24 -13.67
CA TYR A 393 14.01 21.18 -15.11
C TYR A 393 12.66 20.57 -15.51
N ALA A 394 11.74 20.35 -14.56
CA ALA A 394 10.42 19.75 -14.81
C ALA A 394 9.57 20.47 -15.87
N TRP A 395 9.84 21.75 -16.18
CA TRP A 395 9.16 22.49 -17.24
C TRP A 395 9.42 21.92 -18.64
N ARG A 396 10.49 21.13 -18.83
CA ARG A 396 10.80 20.42 -20.09
C ARG A 396 9.92 19.18 -20.32
N VAL A 397 9.02 18.85 -19.39
CA VAL A 397 8.08 17.72 -19.50
C VAL A 397 6.69 18.23 -19.87
N LEU A 398 6.26 17.94 -21.10
CA LEU A 398 4.99 18.39 -21.67
C LEU A 398 3.98 17.24 -21.77
N ASN A 399 2.71 17.57 -22.05
CA ASN A 399 1.71 16.55 -22.36
C ASN A 399 1.95 15.95 -23.77
N ALA A 400 1.15 14.93 -24.12
CA ALA A 400 1.28 14.25 -25.42
C ALA A 400 1.08 15.18 -26.63
N ASP A 401 0.34 16.27 -26.45
CA ASP A 401 0.08 17.30 -27.47
C ASP A 401 1.19 18.37 -27.53
N GLY A 402 2.29 18.23 -26.78
CA GLY A 402 3.37 19.21 -26.73
C GLY A 402 3.01 20.51 -26.03
N LYS A 403 2.04 20.49 -25.12
CA LYS A 403 1.62 21.66 -24.32
C LYS A 403 2.06 21.54 -22.87
N VAL A 404 2.26 22.68 -22.23
CA VAL A 404 2.49 22.78 -20.78
C VAL A 404 1.27 22.22 -20.05
N ALA A 405 1.50 21.38 -19.04
CA ALA A 405 0.41 20.80 -18.25
C ALA A 405 -0.35 21.92 -17.49
N PRO A 406 -1.69 21.96 -17.52
CA PRO A 406 -2.48 23.00 -16.83
C PRO A 406 -2.24 23.09 -15.32
N GLY A 407 -1.79 22.00 -14.69
CA GLY A 407 -1.50 21.91 -13.26
C GLY A 407 -0.03 22.10 -12.89
N PHE A 408 0.83 22.54 -13.82
CA PHE A 408 2.26 22.76 -13.53
C PHE A 408 2.45 23.82 -12.44
N LYS A 409 3.39 23.58 -11.52
CA LYS A 409 3.80 24.52 -10.48
C LYS A 409 5.32 24.59 -10.42
N TRP A 410 5.87 25.79 -10.24
CA TRP A 410 7.28 25.96 -9.95
C TRP A 410 7.62 25.36 -8.59
N SER A 411 8.81 24.76 -8.48
CA SER A 411 9.40 24.41 -7.18
C SER A 411 9.78 25.66 -6.37
N ASP A 412 10.18 26.74 -7.06
CA ASP A 412 10.37 28.07 -6.48
C ASP A 412 9.08 28.91 -6.63
N PRO A 413 8.34 29.19 -5.54
CA PRO A 413 7.11 29.98 -5.59
C PRO A 413 7.35 31.46 -5.96
N ALA A 414 8.59 31.95 -5.96
CA ALA A 414 8.92 33.32 -6.35
C ALA A 414 9.03 33.52 -7.87
N ARG A 415 9.06 32.44 -8.67
CA ARG A 415 9.12 32.56 -10.14
C ARG A 415 7.80 33.01 -10.75
N ALA A 416 7.87 34.10 -11.50
CA ALA A 416 6.72 34.70 -12.19
C ALA A 416 6.59 34.30 -13.67
N GLU A 417 7.66 33.80 -14.29
CA GLU A 417 7.64 33.39 -15.71
C GLU A 417 6.79 32.13 -15.89
N THR A 418 6.11 32.00 -17.02
CA THR A 418 5.41 30.76 -17.37
C THR A 418 6.41 29.71 -17.87
N PRO A 419 6.09 28.40 -17.76
CA PRO A 419 6.95 27.34 -18.31
C PRO A 419 7.22 27.52 -19.80
N GLN A 420 6.22 27.99 -20.56
CA GLN A 420 6.38 28.27 -21.99
C GLN A 420 7.43 29.35 -22.25
N GLN A 421 7.42 30.46 -21.51
CA GLN A 421 8.41 31.55 -21.67
C GLN A 421 9.85 31.08 -21.47
N VAL A 422 10.05 30.08 -20.61
CA VAL A 422 11.39 29.55 -20.31
C VAL A 422 11.81 28.47 -21.29
N LEU A 423 10.87 27.69 -21.82
CA LEU A 423 11.15 26.83 -22.97
C LEU A 423 11.52 27.66 -24.21
N GLU A 424 10.85 28.80 -24.42
CA GLU A 424 11.16 29.75 -25.49
C GLU A 424 12.55 30.39 -25.31
N SER A 425 12.93 30.76 -24.08
CA SER A 425 14.28 31.29 -23.80
C SER A 425 15.38 30.23 -23.94
N GLU A 426 15.03 28.95 -23.81
CA GLU A 426 15.89 27.81 -24.13
C GLU A 426 15.94 27.48 -25.63
N GLY A 427 15.19 28.19 -26.48
CA GLY A 427 15.21 28.04 -27.93
C GLY A 427 14.13 27.13 -28.52
N ILE A 428 13.12 26.74 -27.73
CA ILE A 428 11.98 25.93 -28.21
C ILE A 428 10.91 26.87 -28.79
N THR A 429 10.53 26.65 -30.04
CA THR A 429 9.46 27.41 -30.70
C THR A 429 8.09 26.81 -30.38
N PHE A 430 7.08 27.66 -30.21
CA PHE A 430 5.70 27.26 -29.97
C PHE A 430 4.77 27.78 -31.09
N ALA A 431 3.86 26.93 -31.54
CA ALA A 431 2.76 27.30 -32.44
C ALA A 431 1.43 27.03 -31.73
N ASN A 432 0.61 28.06 -31.51
CA ASN A 432 -0.68 27.95 -30.80
C ASN A 432 -0.58 27.20 -29.45
N GLY A 433 0.48 27.49 -28.68
CA GLY A 433 0.75 26.87 -27.38
C GLY A 433 1.26 25.42 -27.45
N THR A 434 1.62 24.93 -28.64
CA THR A 434 2.21 23.61 -28.88
C THR A 434 3.67 23.74 -29.25
N ALA A 435 4.56 23.06 -28.53
CA ALA A 435 6.00 23.06 -28.77
C ALA A 435 6.35 22.35 -30.10
N ASP A 436 7.39 22.82 -30.78
CA ASP A 436 7.89 22.20 -32.01
C ASP A 436 8.24 20.72 -31.77
N PRO A 437 7.59 19.77 -32.47
CA PRO A 437 7.89 18.35 -32.36
C PRO A 437 9.34 17.99 -32.68
N ALA A 438 10.05 18.80 -33.48
CA ALA A 438 11.46 18.57 -33.80
C ALA A 438 12.38 18.71 -32.57
N ALA A 439 11.96 19.47 -31.56
CA ALA A 439 12.69 19.61 -30.30
C ALA A 439 12.38 18.48 -29.29
N ARG A 440 11.42 17.59 -29.60
CA ARG A 440 11.05 16.48 -28.70
C ARG A 440 12.18 15.46 -28.58
N LEU A 441 12.39 14.95 -27.37
CA LEU A 441 13.14 13.74 -27.07
C LEU A 441 12.14 12.60 -26.95
N THR A 442 12.27 11.62 -27.84
CA THR A 442 11.49 10.39 -27.81
C THR A 442 11.97 9.45 -26.71
N LEU A 443 11.21 8.39 -26.43
CA LEU A 443 11.65 7.33 -25.53
C LEU A 443 13.05 6.78 -25.88
N ALA A 444 13.35 6.63 -27.17
CA ALA A 444 14.65 6.14 -27.63
C ALA A 444 15.77 7.14 -27.32
N ASP A 445 15.50 8.44 -27.47
CA ASP A 445 16.45 9.50 -27.12
C ASP A 445 16.70 9.54 -25.61
N LEU A 446 15.63 9.45 -24.80
CA LEU A 446 15.72 9.41 -23.34
C LEU A 446 16.59 8.24 -22.86
N ALA A 447 16.40 7.04 -23.42
CA ALA A 447 17.19 5.86 -23.06
C ALA A 447 18.69 6.00 -23.39
N SER A 448 19.07 6.97 -24.24
CA SER A 448 20.45 7.25 -24.63
C SER A 448 21.11 8.39 -23.85
N LEU A 449 20.39 9.09 -22.97
CA LEU A 449 20.94 10.18 -22.18
C LEU A 449 22.01 9.67 -21.21
N PRO A 450 23.15 10.38 -21.06
CA PRO A 450 24.21 9.98 -20.14
C PRO A 450 23.72 10.14 -18.70
N ARG A 451 23.51 9.02 -18.02
CA ARG A 451 23.15 9.02 -16.59
C ARG A 451 24.39 9.42 -15.77
N GLN A 452 24.32 10.52 -15.03
CA GLN A 452 25.33 10.80 -14.01
C GLN A 452 25.19 9.73 -12.91
N ALA A 453 26.29 9.05 -12.59
CA ALA A 453 26.34 8.17 -11.44
C ALA A 453 26.29 9.05 -10.18
N THR A 454 25.18 8.97 -9.44
CA THR A 454 25.10 9.45 -8.05
C THR A 454 25.76 8.47 -7.11
#